data_AF-A0A8T4MPA3-F1
#
_entry.id   AF-A0A8T4MPA3-F1
#
_cell.length_a   1.000
_cell.length_b   1.000
_cell.length_c   1.000
_cell.angle_alpha   90.00
_cell.angle_beta   90.00
_cell.angle_gamma   90.00
#
_symmetry.space_group_name_H-M   'P 1'
#
loop_
_entity.id
_entity.type
_entity.pdbx_description
1 polymer ?
#
loop_
_entity_poly.entity_id
_entity_poly.type
_entity_poly.pdbx_seq_one_letter_code
_entity_poly.pdbx_strand_id
1 'polypeptide(L)'
;MTHAASFLLSPFRKAAILTIDGVGEWTTTAYGYGEENEITLLKELQFPSSLGLLYSTITAYLGFSVNNSEYKVMGLSAYGNMNKTNPYYEKLNQVIDVKNDGSFRLDMSYFVYHYGNKMPSKKLCNLLGGKIRKSNEEITQRHKDIAAALQLITEEVIIKILSYLYKETKSEKIVLSGGVALNSVANGKILKNTPFKNIWIQPDPGDGGTSIGAAVYVYNTILGNKRDYVLEDAYLGPEYSDFEIKRFLDDNKIKYYYFKNSQELVKEIVDLIYKNKVVGWFQGKMEWGPRALGARSILANPCNPEAKELLNVKVKHREKFRPFAPVVCREDVSKYFECDKPIPLTTDFMLMVHPIKKKWHSKIPSVVHVDGSGRLQTVTKEQNPLYYNLIKEFGKVSKIPILINTSFNIRGEPIVCSPYDAYRCMMGTEIDYLVIGNFLISRIDNLKDAWNSEKYAKD
;
A
#
# COMPACT_ATOMS: atom_id res chain seq x y z
N MET A 1 16.60 14.15 5.95
CA MET A 1 16.05 15.40 5.34
C MET A 1 15.11 15.12 4.16
N THR A 2 15.52 14.31 3.18
CA THR A 2 14.72 14.02 1.97
C THR A 2 13.32 13.49 2.26
N HIS A 3 13.16 12.59 3.24
CA HIS A 3 11.84 12.17 3.71
C HIS A 3 10.99 13.31 4.28
N ALA A 4 11.59 14.22 5.05
CA ALA A 4 10.87 15.35 5.62
C ALA A 4 10.39 16.31 4.52
N ALA A 5 11.14 16.40 3.41
CA ALA A 5 10.80 17.21 2.25
C ALA A 5 9.53 16.79 1.50
N SER A 6 8.97 15.60 1.79
CA SER A 6 7.59 15.26 1.38
C SER A 6 6.58 16.32 1.82
N PHE A 7 6.84 17.07 2.90
CA PHE A 7 6.04 18.24 3.30
C PHE A 7 5.81 19.23 2.15
N LEU A 8 6.82 19.48 1.32
CA LEU A 8 6.77 20.46 0.24
C LEU A 8 5.80 20.05 -0.88
N LEU A 9 5.48 18.75 -0.98
CA LEU A 9 4.51 18.20 -1.91
C LEU A 9 3.08 18.10 -1.34
N SER A 10 2.93 18.32 -0.02
CA SER A 10 1.63 18.25 0.65
C SER A 10 0.76 19.48 0.30
N PRO A 11 -0.56 19.45 0.54
CA PRO A 11 -1.41 20.63 0.42
C PRO A 11 -1.25 21.63 1.58
N PHE A 12 -0.38 21.35 2.57
CA PHE A 12 -0.31 22.12 3.80
C PHE A 12 0.81 23.15 3.76
N ARG A 13 0.48 24.43 3.90
CA ARG A 13 1.49 25.49 4.09
C ARG A 13 2.23 25.40 5.43
N LYS A 14 1.60 24.83 6.46
CA LYS A 14 2.17 24.60 7.79
C LYS A 14 1.75 23.21 8.27
N ALA A 15 2.69 22.37 8.70
CA ALA A 15 2.40 21.04 9.21
C ALA A 15 3.49 20.54 10.16
N ALA A 16 3.08 19.72 11.12
CA ALA A 16 4.02 18.83 11.79
C ALA A 16 4.55 17.79 10.78
N ILE A 17 5.79 17.36 10.97
CA ILE A 17 6.45 16.37 10.12
C ILE A 17 6.94 15.22 11.01
N LEU A 18 6.67 13.98 10.60
CA LEU A 18 7.22 12.80 11.23
C LEU A 18 7.74 11.84 10.17
N THR A 19 9.02 11.54 10.27
CA THR A 19 9.72 10.54 9.45
C THR A 19 9.99 9.31 10.33
N ILE A 20 9.58 8.12 9.90
CA ILE A 20 9.84 6.85 10.63
C ILE A 20 10.26 5.79 9.62
N ASP A 21 11.47 5.29 9.76
CA ASP A 21 12.08 4.44 8.76
C ASP A 21 12.92 3.29 9.36
N GLY A 22 13.45 2.42 8.49
CA GLY A 22 14.46 1.43 8.84
C GLY A 22 15.72 2.12 9.37
N VAL A 23 16.45 2.80 8.48
CA VAL A 23 17.64 3.59 8.79
C VAL A 23 17.99 4.50 7.61
N GLY A 24 18.25 5.79 7.88
CA GLY A 24 18.89 6.70 6.92
C GLY A 24 20.41 6.58 7.00
N GLU A 25 21.13 7.71 7.11
CA GLU A 25 22.57 7.67 7.42
C GLU A 25 22.82 7.15 8.85
N TRP A 26 22.03 7.68 9.81
CA TRP A 26 21.98 7.23 11.21
C TRP A 26 20.58 7.35 11.78
N THR A 27 19.83 8.36 11.36
CA THR A 27 18.46 8.64 11.79
C THR A 27 17.51 7.49 11.43
N THR A 28 16.70 7.06 12.39
CA THR A 28 15.65 6.03 12.21
C THR A 28 14.26 6.61 12.39
N THR A 29 14.16 7.70 13.15
CA THR A 29 12.93 8.46 13.34
C THR A 29 13.32 9.90 13.57
N ALA A 30 12.73 10.85 12.85
CA ALA A 30 12.90 12.27 13.13
C ALA A 30 11.55 12.97 13.03
N TYR A 31 11.36 13.96 13.89
CA TYR A 31 10.18 14.80 13.85
C TYR A 31 10.57 16.28 13.74
N GLY A 32 9.66 17.06 13.20
CA GLY A 32 9.89 18.47 12.97
C GLY A 32 8.62 19.21 12.58
N TYR A 33 8.83 20.37 11.98
CA TYR A 33 7.79 21.26 11.53
C TYR A 33 8.19 21.88 10.20
N GLY A 34 7.23 21.98 9.29
CA GLY A 34 7.39 22.65 8.00
C GLY A 34 6.50 23.89 7.93
N GLU A 35 7.04 24.97 7.37
CA GLU A 35 6.34 26.23 7.12
C GLU A 35 6.78 26.83 5.78
N GLU A 36 5.82 26.97 4.86
CA GLU A 36 6.03 27.40 3.48
C GLU A 36 7.11 26.55 2.78
N ASN A 37 8.33 27.08 2.65
CA ASN A 37 9.49 26.44 2.02
C ASN A 37 10.49 25.89 3.05
N GLU A 38 10.31 26.17 4.33
CA GLU A 38 11.25 25.82 5.39
C GLU A 38 10.86 24.52 6.08
N ILE A 39 11.87 23.74 6.46
CA ILE A 39 11.73 22.49 7.20
C ILE A 39 12.72 22.51 8.34
N THR A 40 12.19 22.42 9.56
CA THR A 40 12.99 22.39 10.79
C THR A 40 12.78 21.06 11.49
N LEU A 41 13.83 20.22 11.51
CA LEU A 41 13.85 18.99 12.31
C LEU A 41 14.25 19.33 13.74
N LEU A 42 13.46 18.85 14.70
CA LEU A 42 13.58 19.23 16.11
C LEU A 42 14.38 18.19 16.90
N LYS A 43 14.06 16.91 16.71
CA LYS A 43 14.77 15.78 17.33
C LYS A 43 14.74 14.57 16.43
N GLU A 44 15.65 13.65 16.73
CA GLU A 44 15.75 12.36 16.09
C GLU A 44 16.08 11.25 17.07
N LEU A 45 15.72 10.03 16.68
CA LEU A 45 16.26 8.78 17.17
C LEU A 45 17.23 8.25 16.13
N GLN A 46 18.30 7.63 16.62
CA GLN A 46 19.37 7.10 15.79
C GLN A 46 19.45 5.58 15.91
N PHE A 47 20.03 4.98 14.88
CA PHE A 47 20.48 3.61 14.86
C PHE A 47 21.33 3.30 16.12
N PRO A 48 21.14 2.15 16.78
CA PRO A 48 20.42 0.98 16.27
C PRO A 48 18.92 0.91 16.61
N SER A 49 18.36 1.86 17.38
CA SER A 49 16.94 1.78 17.74
C SER A 49 16.06 2.23 16.57
N SER A 50 15.32 1.31 15.97
CA SER A 50 14.44 1.58 14.82
C SER A 50 13.14 0.78 14.90
N LEU A 51 12.01 1.46 14.74
CA LEU A 51 10.71 0.80 14.67
C LEU A 51 10.60 -0.03 13.39
N GLY A 52 11.18 0.45 12.27
CA GLY A 52 11.27 -0.30 11.03
C GLY A 52 12.09 -1.58 11.16
N LEU A 53 13.24 -1.53 11.85
CA LEU A 53 14.07 -2.72 12.08
C LEU A 53 13.49 -3.68 13.11
N LEU A 54 12.73 -3.19 14.10
CA LEU A 54 11.91 -4.06 14.96
C LEU A 54 10.90 -4.83 14.11
N TYR A 55 10.15 -4.13 13.26
CA TYR A 55 9.15 -4.75 12.39
C TYR A 55 9.79 -5.79 11.46
N SER A 56 10.89 -5.42 10.81
CA SER A 56 11.68 -6.28 9.91
C SER A 56 12.26 -7.50 10.64
N THR A 57 12.64 -7.36 11.91
CA THR A 57 13.14 -8.48 12.72
C THR A 57 12.06 -9.51 12.98
N ILE A 58 10.85 -9.08 13.27
CA ILE A 58 9.72 -9.99 13.42
C ILE A 58 9.28 -10.56 12.07
N THR A 59 9.35 -9.79 10.97
CA THR A 59 9.17 -10.31 9.60
C THR A 59 10.11 -11.49 9.32
N ALA A 60 11.41 -11.32 9.60
CA ALA A 60 12.39 -12.39 9.47
C ALA A 60 12.10 -13.58 10.40
N TYR A 61 11.71 -13.32 11.66
CA TYR A 61 11.34 -14.36 12.62
C TYR A 61 10.16 -15.22 12.13
N LEU A 62 9.19 -14.59 11.48
CA LEU A 62 8.03 -15.23 10.87
C LEU A 62 8.35 -15.87 9.51
N GLY A 63 9.62 -15.97 9.12
CA GLY A 63 10.05 -16.67 7.91
C GLY A 63 9.73 -15.94 6.61
N PHE A 64 9.57 -14.62 6.68
CA PHE A 64 9.34 -13.76 5.53
C PHE A 64 10.59 -12.94 5.17
N SER A 65 10.70 -12.55 3.90
CA SER A 65 11.82 -11.76 3.39
C SER A 65 11.79 -10.32 3.91
N VAL A 66 12.91 -9.88 4.48
CA VAL A 66 13.12 -8.51 4.98
C VAL A 66 13.21 -7.52 3.81
N ASN A 67 12.77 -6.28 4.01
CA ASN A 67 12.71 -5.20 3.03
C ASN A 67 11.82 -5.54 1.81
N ASN A 68 10.86 -6.44 2.00
CA ASN A 68 9.98 -6.91 0.94
C ASN A 68 8.63 -7.37 1.50
N SER A 69 8.61 -8.12 2.60
CA SER A 69 7.43 -8.82 3.10
C SER A 69 6.82 -8.27 4.39
N GLU A 70 7.23 -7.08 4.86
CA GLU A 70 6.68 -6.43 6.05
C GLU A 70 5.16 -6.26 5.94
N TYR A 71 4.65 -5.93 4.76
CA TYR A 71 3.20 -5.82 4.52
C TYR A 71 2.45 -7.16 4.74
N LYS A 72 3.13 -8.31 4.64
CA LYS A 72 2.54 -9.62 4.93
C LYS A 72 2.29 -9.75 6.43
N VAL A 73 3.22 -9.31 7.27
CA VAL A 73 3.05 -9.29 8.73
C VAL A 73 1.92 -8.34 9.13
N MET A 74 1.82 -7.18 8.46
CA MET A 74 0.71 -6.25 8.64
C MET A 74 -0.65 -6.89 8.27
N GLY A 75 -0.72 -7.66 7.19
CA GLY A 75 -1.94 -8.38 6.83
C GLY A 75 -2.25 -9.55 7.78
N LEU A 76 -1.21 -10.22 8.28
CA LEU A 76 -1.32 -11.37 9.18
C LEU A 76 -1.82 -10.97 10.58
N SER A 77 -1.50 -9.76 11.05
CA SER A 77 -1.88 -9.26 12.37
C SER A 77 -3.39 -9.29 12.61
N ALA A 78 -4.21 -9.07 11.57
CA ALA A 78 -5.66 -9.09 11.67
C ALA A 78 -6.24 -10.48 12.03
N TYR A 79 -5.46 -11.55 11.90
CA TYR A 79 -5.85 -12.92 12.27
C TYR A 79 -5.35 -13.34 13.66
N GLY A 80 -4.62 -12.47 14.36
CA GLY A 80 -4.18 -12.70 15.74
C GLY A 80 -5.09 -12.00 16.76
N ASN A 81 -4.79 -12.20 18.04
CA ASN A 81 -5.44 -11.44 19.10
C ASN A 81 -4.96 -9.98 19.10
N MET A 82 -5.77 -9.06 18.56
CA MET A 82 -5.52 -7.61 18.53
C MET A 82 -5.91 -6.89 19.84
N ASN A 83 -5.77 -7.57 20.99
CA ASN A 83 -5.95 -6.99 22.32
C ASN A 83 -4.67 -7.11 23.14
N LYS A 84 -4.51 -6.28 24.18
CA LYS A 84 -3.36 -6.37 25.11
C LYS A 84 -3.31 -7.67 25.94
N THR A 85 -4.39 -8.46 25.93
CA THR A 85 -4.41 -9.82 26.47
C THR A 85 -3.65 -10.83 25.60
N ASN A 86 -3.12 -10.41 24.45
CA ASN A 86 -2.29 -11.24 23.58
C ASN A 86 -1.04 -11.72 24.34
N PRO A 87 -0.74 -13.03 24.35
CA PRO A 87 0.36 -13.61 25.13
C PRO A 87 1.76 -13.13 24.69
N TYR A 88 1.89 -12.53 23.50
CA TYR A 88 3.15 -11.99 22.99
C TYR A 88 3.28 -10.48 23.17
N TYR A 89 2.22 -9.78 23.56
CA TYR A 89 2.25 -8.33 23.78
C TYR A 89 3.24 -7.97 24.91
N GLU A 90 3.09 -8.54 26.09
CA GLU A 90 4.01 -8.29 27.22
C GLU A 90 5.44 -8.80 26.97
N LYS A 91 5.58 -9.83 26.13
CA LYS A 91 6.91 -10.32 25.73
C LYS A 91 7.61 -9.30 24.87
N LEU A 92 6.95 -8.81 23.82
CA LEU A 92 7.53 -7.81 22.93
C LEU A 92 7.71 -6.44 23.60
N ASN A 93 6.91 -6.09 24.61
CA ASN A 93 7.16 -4.90 25.44
C ASN A 93 8.50 -4.95 26.18
N GLN A 94 9.03 -6.14 26.49
CA GLN A 94 10.38 -6.26 27.09
C GLN A 94 11.50 -5.97 26.08
N VAL A 95 11.19 -5.94 24.78
CA VAL A 95 12.16 -5.70 23.70
C VAL A 95 12.32 -4.19 23.44
N ILE A 96 11.33 -3.37 23.81
CA ILE A 96 11.28 -1.94 23.52
C ILE A 96 10.85 -1.13 24.75
N ASP A 97 11.72 -0.22 25.19
CA ASP A 97 11.43 0.72 26.26
C ASP A 97 10.90 2.03 25.65
N VAL A 98 9.59 2.25 25.72
CA VAL A 98 8.89 3.41 25.12
C VAL A 98 8.56 4.44 26.20
N LYS A 99 9.03 5.67 26.04
CA LYS A 99 8.77 6.80 26.95
C LYS A 99 7.46 7.52 26.61
N ASN A 100 7.07 8.43 27.49
CA ASN A 100 5.81 9.18 27.38
C ASN A 100 5.77 10.15 26.19
N ASP A 101 6.93 10.62 25.74
CA ASP A 101 7.09 11.46 24.55
C ASP A 101 7.16 10.63 23.25
N GLY A 102 7.04 9.30 23.34
CA GLY A 102 7.15 8.39 22.22
C GLY A 102 8.59 8.07 21.81
N SER A 103 9.60 8.68 22.43
CA SER A 103 10.98 8.22 22.26
C SER A 103 11.11 6.79 22.79
N PHE A 104 11.98 6.00 22.16
CA PHE A 104 12.14 4.62 22.54
C PHE A 104 13.57 4.12 22.37
N ARG A 105 13.91 3.07 23.11
CA ARG A 105 15.15 2.33 22.95
C ARG A 105 14.86 0.84 22.83
N LEU A 106 15.49 0.19 21.86
CA LEU A 106 15.45 -1.26 21.74
C LEU A 106 16.51 -1.90 22.64
N ASP A 107 16.17 -3.01 23.32
CA ASP A 107 17.18 -3.87 23.94
C ASP A 107 17.88 -4.66 22.82
N MET A 108 19.08 -4.18 22.47
CA MET A 108 19.87 -4.72 21.36
C MET A 108 20.26 -6.19 21.52
N SER A 109 20.21 -6.75 22.74
CA SER A 109 20.47 -8.18 22.94
C SER A 109 19.42 -9.10 22.29
N TYR A 110 18.27 -8.56 21.86
CA TYR A 110 17.27 -9.26 21.06
C TYR A 110 17.55 -9.26 19.55
N PHE A 111 18.52 -8.48 19.07
CA PHE A 111 18.75 -8.23 17.63
C PHE A 111 20.17 -8.60 17.20
N VAL A 112 20.36 -8.83 15.89
CA VAL A 112 21.66 -9.17 15.29
C VAL A 112 22.09 -8.17 14.22
N TYR A 113 21.17 -7.39 13.63
CA TYR A 113 21.43 -6.52 12.47
C TYR A 113 22.50 -5.45 12.68
N HIS A 114 22.91 -5.18 13.91
CA HIS A 114 23.91 -4.18 14.26
C HIS A 114 25.34 -4.72 14.30
N TYR A 115 25.53 -6.04 14.20
CA TYR A 115 26.85 -6.67 14.13
C TYR A 115 26.92 -7.88 13.18
N GLY A 116 25.84 -8.22 12.46
CA GLY A 116 25.85 -9.35 11.53
C GLY A 116 24.67 -9.38 10.56
N ASN A 117 24.76 -10.28 9.58
CA ASN A 117 23.79 -10.40 8.47
C ASN A 117 22.57 -11.26 8.83
N LYS A 118 21.98 -11.04 10.01
CA LYS A 118 20.73 -11.66 10.46
C LYS A 118 19.91 -10.65 11.25
N MET A 119 18.61 -10.89 11.35
CA MET A 119 17.73 -10.00 12.12
C MET A 119 17.51 -10.49 13.56
N PRO A 120 16.80 -11.60 13.82
CA PRO A 120 16.50 -12.04 15.19
C PRO A 120 17.70 -12.71 15.86
N SER A 121 17.92 -12.39 17.14
CA SER A 121 18.87 -13.12 18.00
C SER A 121 18.29 -14.43 18.52
N LYS A 122 19.15 -15.26 19.14
CA LYS A 122 18.71 -16.43 19.92
C LYS A 122 17.85 -16.02 21.12
N LYS A 123 18.17 -14.88 21.78
CA LYS A 123 17.40 -14.36 22.92
C LYS A 123 15.95 -14.07 22.52
N LEU A 124 15.75 -13.45 21.35
CA LEU A 124 14.41 -13.17 20.82
C LEU A 124 13.64 -14.45 20.47
N CYS A 125 14.31 -15.42 19.86
CA CYS A 125 13.70 -16.72 19.56
C CYS A 125 13.21 -17.43 20.84
N ASN A 126 14.02 -17.40 21.90
CA ASN A 126 13.66 -17.97 23.21
C ASN A 126 12.48 -17.22 23.84
N LEU A 127 12.49 -15.88 23.81
CA LEU A 127 11.41 -15.04 24.34
C LEU A 127 10.07 -15.36 23.66
N LEU A 128 10.07 -15.45 22.33
CA LEU A 128 8.90 -15.79 21.53
C LEU A 128 8.54 -17.28 21.62
N GLY A 129 9.37 -18.11 22.24
CA GLY A 129 9.07 -19.52 22.51
C GLY A 129 9.07 -20.39 21.25
N GLY A 130 10.04 -20.20 20.35
CA GLY A 130 10.15 -21.01 19.15
C GLY A 130 11.29 -20.62 18.22
N LYS A 131 11.61 -21.51 17.28
CA LYS A 131 12.57 -21.24 16.20
C LYS A 131 11.97 -20.25 15.19
N ILE A 132 12.84 -19.65 14.38
CA ILE A 132 12.44 -18.90 13.19
C ILE A 132 11.65 -19.84 12.28
N ARG A 133 10.48 -19.39 11.81
CA ARG A 133 9.65 -20.18 10.89
C ARG A 133 10.37 -20.33 9.55
N LYS A 134 10.37 -21.52 8.96
CA LYS A 134 10.82 -21.70 7.56
C LYS A 134 9.72 -21.24 6.61
N SER A 135 10.07 -20.71 5.44
CA SER A 135 9.10 -20.17 4.49
C SER A 135 8.01 -21.17 4.07
N ASN A 136 8.33 -22.47 4.02
CA ASN A 136 7.43 -23.56 3.68
C ASN A 136 6.61 -24.14 4.85
N GLU A 137 6.85 -23.71 6.10
CA GLU A 137 6.09 -24.17 7.27
C GLU A 137 4.73 -23.47 7.38
N GLU A 138 3.74 -24.15 7.95
CA GLU A 138 2.40 -23.60 8.13
C GLU A 138 2.38 -22.38 9.08
N ILE A 139 1.56 -21.39 8.76
CA ILE A 139 1.31 -20.22 9.61
C ILE A 139 0.24 -20.54 10.66
N THR A 140 0.70 -21.00 11.83
CA THR A 140 -0.14 -21.29 13.01
C THR A 140 -0.69 -20.04 13.73
N GLN A 141 -1.63 -20.24 14.68
CA GLN A 141 -2.19 -19.16 15.51
C GLN A 141 -1.13 -18.38 16.28
N ARG A 142 -0.10 -19.07 16.76
CA ARG A 142 1.06 -18.45 17.40
C ARG A 142 1.71 -17.38 16.52
N HIS A 143 1.89 -17.64 15.22
CA HIS A 143 2.49 -16.66 14.31
C HIS A 143 1.59 -15.45 14.10
N LYS A 144 0.27 -15.67 14.02
CA LYS A 144 -0.74 -14.62 13.92
C LYS A 144 -0.74 -13.72 15.16
N ASP A 145 -0.67 -14.32 16.35
CA ASP A 145 -0.63 -13.57 17.60
C ASP A 145 0.68 -12.77 17.76
N ILE A 146 1.82 -13.30 17.31
CA ILE A 146 3.09 -12.53 17.29
C ILE A 146 2.98 -11.32 16.35
N ALA A 147 2.42 -11.50 15.15
CA ALA A 147 2.18 -10.40 14.21
C ALA A 147 1.22 -9.34 14.80
N ALA A 148 0.15 -9.78 15.47
CA ALA A 148 -0.79 -8.91 16.17
C ALA A 148 -0.12 -8.10 17.30
N ALA A 149 0.70 -8.74 18.13
CA ALA A 149 1.41 -8.08 19.21
C ALA A 149 2.39 -7.01 18.69
N LEU A 150 3.16 -7.31 17.63
CA LEU A 150 4.03 -6.35 16.96
C LEU A 150 3.23 -5.14 16.44
N GLN A 151 2.11 -5.40 15.76
CA GLN A 151 1.28 -4.35 15.18
C GLN A 151 0.70 -3.43 16.26
N LEU A 152 0.22 -3.99 17.39
CA LEU A 152 -0.25 -3.22 18.55
C LEU A 152 0.84 -2.29 19.09
N ILE A 153 2.04 -2.81 19.34
CA ILE A 153 3.17 -2.03 19.84
C ILE A 153 3.56 -0.92 18.85
N THR A 154 3.60 -1.25 17.55
CA THR A 154 3.93 -0.28 16.49
C THR A 154 2.93 0.88 16.47
N GLU A 155 1.63 0.58 16.54
CA GLU A 155 0.57 1.58 16.61
C GLU A 155 0.70 2.47 17.86
N GLU A 156 0.95 1.88 19.02
CA GLU A 156 1.10 2.61 20.28
C GLU A 156 2.30 3.57 20.27
N VAL A 157 3.44 3.12 19.75
CA VAL A 157 4.64 3.97 19.60
C VAL A 157 4.35 5.14 18.67
N ILE A 158 3.77 4.89 17.50
CA ILE A 158 3.42 5.94 16.53
C ILE A 158 2.46 6.96 17.16
N ILE A 159 1.40 6.50 17.84
CA ILE A 159 0.42 7.39 18.49
C ILE A 159 1.07 8.23 19.60
N LYS A 160 1.99 7.67 20.39
CA LYS A 160 2.72 8.43 21.42
C LYS A 160 3.62 9.51 20.81
N ILE A 161 4.39 9.17 19.77
CA ILE A 161 5.24 10.13 19.06
C ILE A 161 4.38 11.27 18.51
N LEU A 162 3.28 10.95 17.84
CA LEU A 162 2.37 11.95 17.27
C LEU A 162 1.71 12.82 18.33
N SER A 163 1.30 12.24 19.45
CA SER A 163 0.71 12.99 20.57
C SER A 163 1.71 13.98 21.19
N TYR A 164 2.98 13.60 21.27
CA TYR A 164 4.05 14.50 21.71
C TYR A 164 4.36 15.57 20.67
N LEU A 165 4.49 15.19 19.39
CA LEU A 165 4.72 16.12 18.28
C LEU A 165 3.63 17.20 18.17
N TYR A 166 2.38 16.84 18.41
CA TYR A 166 1.29 17.82 18.50
C TYR A 166 1.51 18.81 19.65
N LYS A 167 2.02 18.38 20.81
CA LYS A 167 2.31 19.28 21.93
C LYS A 167 3.42 20.27 21.58
N GLU A 168 4.46 19.82 20.87
CA GLU A 168 5.60 20.63 20.45
C GLU A 168 5.23 21.64 19.35
N THR A 169 4.41 21.24 18.38
CA THR A 169 4.13 22.05 17.17
C THR A 169 2.79 22.79 17.20
N LYS A 170 1.83 22.30 18.00
CA LYS A 170 0.42 22.72 18.00
C LYS A 170 -0.27 22.67 16.63
N SER A 171 0.33 21.97 15.66
CA SER A 171 -0.23 21.86 14.32
C SER A 171 -1.33 20.81 14.28
N GLU A 172 -2.46 21.13 13.65
CA GLU A 172 -3.54 20.16 13.39
C GLU A 172 -3.29 19.31 12.13
N LYS A 173 -2.19 19.57 11.41
CA LYS A 173 -1.83 18.92 10.15
C LYS A 173 -0.55 18.12 10.34
N ILE A 174 -0.54 16.87 9.90
CA ILE A 174 0.64 15.99 9.96
C ILE A 174 1.01 15.49 8.57
N VAL A 175 2.30 15.54 8.26
CA VAL A 175 2.92 14.87 7.12
C VAL A 175 3.76 13.69 7.63
N LEU A 176 3.52 12.50 7.07
CA LEU A 176 4.31 11.30 7.38
C LEU A 176 5.14 10.85 6.19
N SER A 177 6.32 10.31 6.49
CA SER A 177 7.20 9.64 5.54
C SER A 177 8.13 8.65 6.23
N GLY A 178 8.99 7.99 5.46
CA GLY A 178 9.78 6.82 5.87
C GLY A 178 9.02 5.51 5.64
N GLY A 179 9.75 4.39 5.53
CA GLY A 179 9.16 3.10 5.16
C GLY A 179 8.06 2.61 6.09
N VAL A 180 8.08 3.01 7.38
CA VAL A 180 7.02 2.65 8.34
C VAL A 180 5.70 3.35 8.04
N ALA A 181 5.71 4.49 7.34
CA ALA A 181 4.49 5.18 6.90
C ALA A 181 3.71 4.42 5.81
N LEU A 182 4.23 3.30 5.28
CA LEU A 182 3.46 2.33 4.49
C LEU A 182 2.49 1.48 5.33
N ASN A 183 2.55 1.56 6.66
CA ASN A 183 1.66 0.82 7.57
C ASN A 183 0.24 1.41 7.56
N SER A 184 -0.56 1.01 6.56
CA SER A 184 -1.91 1.53 6.36
C SER A 184 -2.89 1.25 7.50
N VAL A 185 -2.61 0.23 8.31
CA VAL A 185 -3.40 -0.09 9.52
C VAL A 185 -3.16 0.96 10.60
N ALA A 186 -1.90 1.32 10.86
CA ALA A 186 -1.56 2.39 11.79
C ALA A 186 -2.09 3.74 11.29
N ASN A 187 -1.87 4.05 10.00
CA ASN A 187 -2.31 5.31 9.40
C ASN A 187 -3.82 5.55 9.55
N GLY A 188 -4.64 4.53 9.30
CA GLY A 188 -6.10 4.59 9.44
C GLY A 188 -6.60 4.85 10.87
N LYS A 189 -5.73 4.76 11.88
CA LYS A 189 -6.06 5.01 13.29
C LYS A 189 -5.60 6.39 13.78
N ILE A 190 -4.76 7.10 13.03
CA ILE A 190 -4.07 8.31 13.52
C ILE A 190 -5.06 9.42 13.87
N LEU A 191 -5.95 9.81 12.95
CA LEU A 191 -6.86 10.94 13.18
C LEU A 191 -7.86 10.69 14.32
N LYS A 192 -8.22 9.42 14.56
CA LYS A 192 -9.11 9.04 15.66
C LYS A 192 -8.41 9.03 17.03
N ASN A 193 -7.11 8.73 17.07
CA ASN A 193 -6.37 8.50 18.31
C ASN A 193 -5.35 9.60 18.64
N THR A 194 -5.34 10.69 17.87
CA THR A 194 -4.44 11.84 18.09
C THR A 194 -5.22 13.15 17.90
N PRO A 195 -4.66 14.30 18.34
CA PRO A 195 -5.32 15.59 18.13
C PRO A 195 -5.33 16.09 16.67
N PHE A 196 -4.56 15.47 15.76
CA PHE A 196 -4.48 15.86 14.36
C PHE A 196 -5.84 15.76 13.65
N LYS A 197 -6.08 16.70 12.73
CA LYS A 197 -7.31 16.81 11.92
C LYS A 197 -7.08 16.46 10.46
N ASN A 198 -5.85 16.63 9.97
CA ASN A 198 -5.49 16.29 8.61
C ASN A 198 -4.16 15.53 8.59
N ILE A 199 -4.12 14.51 7.73
CA ILE A 199 -2.95 13.70 7.47
C ILE A 199 -2.65 13.72 5.97
N TRP A 200 -1.37 13.78 5.62
CA TRP A 200 -0.91 13.59 4.25
C TRP A 200 0.32 12.69 4.25
N ILE A 201 0.32 11.69 3.36
CA ILE A 201 1.42 10.75 3.15
C ILE A 201 1.55 10.61 1.63
N GLN A 202 2.75 10.79 1.11
CA GLN A 202 3.00 10.61 -0.33
C GLN A 202 2.84 9.13 -0.75
N PRO A 203 2.58 8.84 -2.05
CA PRO A 203 2.34 7.47 -2.54
C PRO A 203 3.46 6.47 -2.23
N ASP A 204 4.72 6.92 -2.29
CA ASP A 204 5.90 6.14 -1.91
C ASP A 204 6.66 6.84 -0.76
N PRO A 205 6.23 6.63 0.50
CA PRO A 205 6.84 7.32 1.62
C PRO A 205 8.20 6.72 2.04
N GLY A 206 8.54 5.51 1.56
CA GLY A 206 9.84 4.87 1.78
C GLY A 206 10.94 5.41 0.86
N ASP A 207 12.05 4.67 0.74
CA ASP A 207 13.28 5.14 0.09
C ASP A 207 13.09 5.62 -1.35
N GLY A 208 12.17 5.03 -2.12
CA GLY A 208 11.85 5.49 -3.47
C GLY A 208 11.40 6.95 -3.50
N GLY A 209 10.76 7.40 -2.42
CA GLY A 209 10.34 8.76 -2.13
C GLY A 209 11.44 9.78 -1.85
N THR A 210 12.66 9.32 -1.57
CA THR A 210 13.77 10.24 -1.29
C THR A 210 14.21 11.01 -2.53
N SER A 211 14.03 10.44 -3.72
CA SER A 211 14.36 11.06 -5.00
C SER A 211 13.57 12.35 -5.23
N ILE A 212 12.23 12.29 -5.14
CA ILE A 212 11.37 13.46 -5.27
C ILE A 212 11.58 14.43 -4.09
N GLY A 213 11.78 13.90 -2.88
CA GLY A 213 12.08 14.70 -1.68
C GLY A 213 13.35 15.55 -1.84
N ALA A 214 14.42 14.96 -2.39
CA ALA A 214 15.65 15.68 -2.68
C ALA A 214 15.45 16.79 -3.72
N ALA A 215 14.73 16.48 -4.81
CA ALA A 215 14.45 17.45 -5.87
C ALA A 215 13.67 18.66 -5.35
N VAL A 216 12.57 18.43 -4.61
CA VAL A 216 11.76 19.54 -4.08
C VAL A 216 12.45 20.30 -2.96
N TYR A 217 13.26 19.64 -2.14
CA TYR A 217 14.06 20.33 -1.12
C TYR A 217 15.05 21.31 -1.75
N VAL A 218 15.79 20.87 -2.77
CA VAL A 218 16.69 21.77 -3.50
C VAL A 218 15.91 22.89 -4.17
N TYR A 219 14.83 22.56 -4.88
CA TYR A 219 14.05 23.54 -5.64
C TYR A 219 13.39 24.61 -4.76
N ASN A 220 12.69 24.22 -3.68
CA ASN A 220 11.94 25.15 -2.85
C ASN A 220 12.75 25.74 -1.70
N THR A 221 13.52 24.91 -0.98
CA THR A 221 14.24 25.36 0.22
C THR A 221 15.58 25.98 -0.13
N ILE A 222 16.41 25.31 -0.94
CA ILE A 222 17.78 25.80 -1.23
C ILE A 222 17.77 26.93 -2.25
N LEU A 223 17.02 26.78 -3.35
CA LEU A 223 16.95 27.78 -4.41
C LEU A 223 15.89 28.87 -4.14
N GLY A 224 15.05 28.69 -3.11
CA GLY A 224 14.02 29.67 -2.74
C GLY A 224 12.87 29.81 -3.74
N ASN A 225 12.69 28.86 -4.66
CA ASN A 225 11.58 28.93 -5.62
C ASN A 225 10.23 28.75 -4.91
N LYS A 226 9.19 29.35 -5.48
CA LYS A 226 7.83 29.28 -4.96
C LYS A 226 7.36 27.83 -4.88
N ARG A 227 6.72 27.48 -3.76
CA ARG A 227 5.98 26.23 -3.60
C ARG A 227 4.56 26.40 -4.13
N ASP A 228 4.34 25.99 -5.37
CA ASP A 228 3.07 26.08 -6.09
C ASP A 228 2.58 24.74 -6.66
N TYR A 229 3.27 23.64 -6.33
CA TYR A 229 2.90 22.28 -6.72
C TYR A 229 2.43 21.46 -5.50
N VAL A 230 1.33 20.73 -5.68
CA VAL A 230 0.83 19.73 -4.73
C VAL A 230 0.75 18.40 -5.47
N LEU A 231 1.23 17.33 -4.84
CA LEU A 231 1.12 15.98 -5.39
C LEU A 231 -0.29 15.43 -5.10
N GLU A 232 -1.19 15.63 -6.05
CA GLU A 232 -2.60 15.22 -5.96
C GLU A 232 -2.82 13.77 -6.44
N ASP A 233 -2.00 13.29 -7.36
CA ASP A 233 -2.05 11.93 -7.89
C ASP A 233 -0.65 11.33 -8.03
N ALA A 234 -0.61 10.01 -8.30
CA ALA A 234 0.64 9.28 -8.41
C ALA A 234 1.07 9.03 -9.86
N TYR A 235 0.40 9.59 -10.88
CA TYR A 235 0.59 9.23 -12.29
C TYR A 235 1.81 9.94 -12.91
N LEU A 236 2.99 9.64 -12.37
CA LEU A 236 4.27 10.26 -12.73
C LEU A 236 5.12 9.41 -13.69
N GLY A 237 4.72 8.16 -13.95
CA GLY A 237 5.43 7.23 -14.79
C GLY A 237 5.11 7.35 -16.29
N PRO A 238 5.65 6.45 -17.13
CA PRO A 238 5.44 6.49 -18.58
C PRO A 238 3.99 6.20 -18.97
N GLU A 239 3.60 6.75 -20.11
CA GLU A 239 2.36 6.49 -20.84
C GLU A 239 2.72 5.96 -22.22
N TYR A 240 1.82 5.16 -22.81
CA TYR A 240 1.98 4.63 -24.16
C TYR A 240 0.79 5.06 -25.00
N SER A 241 1.07 5.65 -26.15
CA SER A 241 0.05 6.06 -27.11
C SER A 241 -0.62 4.86 -27.78
N ASP A 242 -1.83 5.06 -28.30
CA ASP A 242 -2.53 4.04 -29.10
C ASP A 242 -1.67 3.57 -30.29
N PHE A 243 -0.83 4.44 -30.86
CA PHE A 243 0.10 4.07 -31.93
C PHE A 243 1.17 3.09 -31.46
N GLU A 244 1.84 3.37 -30.33
CA GLU A 244 2.86 2.49 -29.75
C GLU A 244 2.28 1.14 -29.34
N ILE A 245 1.10 1.16 -28.71
CA ILE A 245 0.37 -0.05 -28.31
C ILE A 245 -0.01 -0.86 -29.55
N LYS A 246 -0.63 -0.24 -30.56
CA LYS A 246 -1.03 -0.94 -31.78
C LYS A 246 0.17 -1.55 -32.49
N ARG A 247 1.26 -0.80 -32.63
CA ARG A 247 2.50 -1.28 -33.24
C ARG A 247 3.02 -2.52 -32.51
N PHE A 248 3.10 -2.48 -31.19
CA PHE A 248 3.48 -3.65 -30.40
C PHE A 248 2.58 -4.86 -30.67
N LEU A 249 1.26 -4.66 -30.70
CA LEU A 249 0.30 -5.74 -30.96
C LEU A 249 0.44 -6.31 -32.38
N ASP A 250 0.58 -5.46 -33.39
CA ASP A 250 0.74 -5.85 -34.79
C ASP A 250 2.06 -6.59 -35.03
N ASP A 251 3.18 -6.03 -34.57
CA ASP A 251 4.54 -6.57 -34.75
C ASP A 251 4.65 -7.98 -34.14
N ASN A 252 3.93 -8.23 -33.04
CA ASN A 252 3.90 -9.53 -32.36
C ASN A 252 2.72 -10.43 -32.79
N LYS A 253 1.89 -9.99 -33.76
CA LYS A 253 0.73 -10.73 -34.25
C LYS A 253 -0.22 -11.15 -33.12
N ILE A 254 -0.43 -10.26 -32.16
CA ILE A 254 -1.35 -10.44 -31.03
C ILE A 254 -2.76 -10.08 -31.53
N LYS A 255 -3.72 -10.97 -31.31
CA LYS A 255 -5.12 -10.73 -31.65
C LYS A 255 -5.76 -9.80 -30.62
N TYR A 256 -6.42 -8.75 -31.10
CA TYR A 256 -7.09 -7.76 -30.26
C TYR A 256 -8.38 -7.28 -30.92
N TYR A 257 -9.25 -6.66 -30.12
CA TYR A 257 -10.37 -5.85 -30.56
C TYR A 257 -10.10 -4.38 -30.22
N TYR A 258 -10.42 -3.47 -31.14
CA TYR A 258 -10.19 -2.02 -30.95
C TYR A 258 -11.52 -1.28 -30.77
N PHE A 259 -11.57 -0.44 -29.74
CA PHE A 259 -12.71 0.42 -29.46
C PHE A 259 -12.41 1.87 -29.88
N LYS A 260 -13.24 2.45 -30.74
CA LYS A 260 -13.14 3.88 -31.09
C LYS A 260 -13.66 4.81 -30.01
N ASN A 261 -14.49 4.28 -29.11
CA ASN A 261 -15.21 5.04 -28.09
C ASN A 261 -14.93 4.45 -26.71
N SER A 262 -14.42 5.28 -25.80
CA SER A 262 -14.15 4.89 -24.41
C SER A 262 -15.41 4.48 -23.65
N GLN A 263 -16.60 4.98 -24.01
CA GLN A 263 -17.85 4.55 -23.39
C GLN A 263 -18.22 3.11 -23.76
N GLU A 264 -17.98 2.70 -25.01
CA GLU A 264 -18.20 1.31 -25.45
C GLU A 264 -17.20 0.38 -24.79
N LEU A 265 -15.92 0.79 -24.75
CA LEU A 265 -14.88 0.08 -24.01
C LEU A 265 -15.29 -0.14 -22.55
N VAL A 266 -15.67 0.94 -21.84
CA VAL A 266 -16.08 0.86 -20.44
C VAL A 266 -17.27 -0.10 -20.26
N LYS A 267 -18.28 -0.04 -21.12
CA LYS A 267 -19.43 -0.96 -21.05
C LYS A 267 -19.00 -2.42 -21.21
N GLU A 268 -18.12 -2.71 -22.16
CA GLU A 268 -17.59 -4.06 -22.35
C GLU A 268 -16.80 -4.52 -21.11
N ILE A 269 -15.89 -3.70 -20.60
CA ILE A 269 -15.10 -4.07 -19.42
C ILE A 269 -15.99 -4.26 -18.18
N VAL A 270 -17.04 -3.44 -18.01
CA VAL A 270 -18.02 -3.63 -16.93
C VAL A 270 -18.74 -4.96 -17.06
N ASP A 271 -19.18 -5.34 -18.26
CA ASP A 271 -19.84 -6.62 -18.50
C ASP A 271 -18.91 -7.80 -18.20
N LEU A 272 -17.64 -7.74 -18.66
CA LEU A 272 -16.62 -8.74 -18.36
C LEU A 272 -16.38 -8.89 -16.86
N ILE A 273 -16.16 -7.78 -16.14
CA ILE A 273 -15.96 -7.81 -14.69
C ILE A 273 -17.21 -8.36 -14.00
N TYR A 274 -18.41 -7.91 -14.38
CA TYR A 274 -19.66 -8.38 -13.77
C TYR A 274 -19.89 -9.89 -13.99
N LYS A 275 -19.46 -10.42 -15.15
CA LYS A 275 -19.39 -11.86 -15.46
C LYS A 275 -18.20 -12.58 -14.81
N ASN A 276 -17.61 -11.97 -13.78
CA ASN A 276 -16.52 -12.50 -12.96
C ASN A 276 -15.22 -12.79 -13.73
N LYS A 277 -14.97 -12.09 -14.84
CA LYS A 277 -13.68 -12.13 -15.53
C LYS A 277 -12.67 -11.27 -14.80
N VAL A 278 -11.42 -11.74 -14.77
CA VAL A 278 -10.27 -10.99 -14.26
C VAL A 278 -9.71 -10.15 -15.40
N VAL A 279 -9.67 -8.83 -15.21
CA VAL A 279 -9.23 -7.88 -16.24
C VAL A 279 -7.93 -7.21 -15.81
N GLY A 280 -6.87 -7.38 -16.59
CA GLY A 280 -5.68 -6.52 -16.54
C GLY A 280 -6.02 -5.17 -17.16
N TRP A 281 -5.81 -4.10 -16.41
CA TRP A 281 -6.16 -2.73 -16.75
C TRP A 281 -4.89 -1.89 -16.88
N PHE A 282 -4.58 -1.48 -18.11
CA PHE A 282 -3.41 -0.68 -18.47
C PHE A 282 -3.86 0.61 -19.16
N GLN A 283 -3.83 1.73 -18.44
CA GLN A 283 -4.30 3.01 -18.93
C GLN A 283 -3.38 4.15 -18.51
N GLY A 284 -3.21 5.14 -19.41
CA GLY A 284 -2.52 6.40 -19.13
C GLY A 284 -1.11 6.26 -18.53
N LYS A 285 -0.69 7.32 -17.85
CA LYS A 285 0.56 7.37 -17.09
C LYS A 285 0.56 6.38 -15.92
N MET A 286 1.64 5.63 -15.79
CA MET A 286 1.84 4.67 -14.70
C MET A 286 1.87 5.37 -13.33
N GLU A 287 1.27 4.73 -12.32
CA GLU A 287 1.35 5.21 -10.94
C GLU A 287 2.73 4.95 -10.31
N TRP A 288 3.19 5.90 -9.50
CA TRP A 288 4.42 5.83 -8.72
C TRP A 288 4.16 5.28 -7.32
N GLY A 289 5.08 4.45 -6.84
CA GLY A 289 5.01 3.78 -5.55
C GLY A 289 4.51 2.34 -5.60
N PRO A 290 4.33 1.68 -4.43
CA PRO A 290 4.14 0.24 -4.34
C PRO A 290 2.69 -0.23 -4.54
N ARG A 291 1.78 0.68 -4.93
CA ARG A 291 0.33 0.40 -5.06
C ARG A 291 -0.07 0.65 -6.50
N ALA A 292 -0.85 -0.27 -7.07
CA ALA A 292 -1.60 0.04 -8.29
C ALA A 292 -2.85 0.85 -7.92
N LEU A 293 -3.06 1.94 -8.63
CA LEU A 293 -4.04 2.98 -8.33
C LEU A 293 -4.95 3.24 -9.54
N GLY A 294 -5.08 2.28 -10.46
CA GLY A 294 -6.01 2.37 -11.58
C GLY A 294 -5.36 2.72 -12.92
N ALA A 295 -4.04 2.74 -13.01
CA ALA A 295 -3.30 2.84 -14.27
C ALA A 295 -2.66 1.50 -14.67
N ARG A 296 -2.14 0.72 -13.71
CA ARG A 296 -1.58 -0.64 -13.92
C ARG A 296 -2.18 -1.61 -12.90
N SER A 297 -3.46 -1.92 -13.09
CA SER A 297 -4.29 -2.63 -12.10
C SER A 297 -4.80 -3.97 -12.62
N ILE A 298 -5.10 -4.89 -11.70
CA ILE A 298 -5.97 -6.03 -11.99
C ILE A 298 -7.30 -5.77 -11.30
N LEU A 299 -8.37 -5.83 -12.09
CA LEU A 299 -9.73 -5.50 -11.70
C LEU A 299 -10.59 -6.77 -11.67
N ALA A 300 -11.46 -6.84 -10.67
CA ALA A 300 -12.40 -7.95 -10.50
C ALA A 300 -13.66 -7.53 -9.73
N ASN A 301 -14.68 -8.39 -9.79
CA ASN A 301 -15.97 -8.17 -9.14
C ASN A 301 -15.89 -8.39 -7.61
N PRO A 302 -16.10 -7.36 -6.77
CA PRO A 302 -16.07 -7.52 -5.32
C PRO A 302 -17.29 -8.28 -4.77
N CYS A 303 -18.38 -8.34 -5.53
CA CYS A 303 -19.62 -9.03 -5.13
C CYS A 303 -19.51 -10.55 -5.23
N ASN A 304 -18.55 -11.06 -6.01
CA ASN A 304 -18.31 -12.49 -6.11
C ASN A 304 -17.54 -12.99 -4.87
N PRO A 305 -18.10 -13.87 -4.03
CA PRO A 305 -17.41 -14.42 -2.86
C PRO A 305 -16.15 -15.22 -3.21
N GLU A 306 -16.09 -15.78 -4.41
CA GLU A 306 -14.96 -16.59 -4.88
C GLU A 306 -13.83 -15.72 -5.48
N ALA A 307 -14.03 -14.40 -5.65
CA ALA A 307 -13.04 -13.57 -6.32
C ALA A 307 -11.68 -13.54 -5.60
N LYS A 308 -11.65 -13.67 -4.26
CA LYS A 308 -10.38 -13.78 -3.52
C LYS A 308 -9.60 -15.02 -3.94
N GLU A 309 -10.29 -16.16 -3.99
CA GLU A 309 -9.69 -17.45 -4.38
C GLU A 309 -9.30 -17.42 -5.85
N LEU A 310 -10.20 -16.95 -6.71
CA LEU A 310 -9.96 -16.76 -8.14
C LEU A 310 -8.69 -15.95 -8.39
N LEU A 311 -8.53 -14.77 -7.78
CA LEU A 311 -7.34 -13.92 -7.99
C LEU A 311 -6.06 -14.54 -7.41
N ASN A 312 -6.16 -15.26 -6.29
CA ASN A 312 -5.03 -15.94 -5.70
C ASN A 312 -4.58 -17.14 -6.55
N VAL A 313 -5.51 -17.91 -7.12
CA VAL A 313 -5.22 -19.06 -7.97
C VAL A 313 -4.82 -18.64 -9.37
N LYS A 314 -5.49 -17.66 -9.96
CA LYS A 314 -5.27 -17.25 -11.36
C LYS A 314 -4.00 -16.43 -11.55
N VAL A 315 -3.62 -15.62 -10.56
CA VAL A 315 -2.63 -14.55 -10.78
C VAL A 315 -1.58 -14.49 -9.68
N LYS A 316 -2.01 -14.44 -8.42
CA LYS A 316 -1.14 -13.96 -7.34
C LYS A 316 -0.34 -15.07 -6.66
N HIS A 317 -0.82 -16.31 -6.70
CA HIS A 317 -0.16 -17.50 -6.17
C HIS A 317 0.41 -17.25 -4.77
N ARG A 318 -0.44 -16.67 -3.92
CA ARG A 318 -0.08 -16.05 -2.65
C ARG A 318 -0.84 -16.63 -1.47
N GLU A 319 -0.38 -16.26 -0.27
CA GLU A 319 -1.00 -16.63 1.00
C GLU A 319 -2.46 -16.14 1.11
N LYS A 320 -3.35 -17.03 1.56
CA LYS A 320 -4.81 -16.79 1.64
C LYS A 320 -5.22 -15.59 2.50
N PHE A 321 -4.38 -15.20 3.46
CA PHE A 321 -4.70 -14.11 4.39
C PHE A 321 -4.53 -12.71 3.78
N ARG A 322 -3.90 -12.57 2.61
CA ARG A 322 -3.65 -11.26 1.98
C ARG A 322 -4.95 -10.68 1.40
N PRO A 323 -5.42 -9.53 1.88
CA PRO A 323 -6.65 -8.94 1.38
C PRO A 323 -6.46 -8.28 0.00
N PHE A 324 -7.58 -8.00 -0.65
CA PHE A 324 -7.68 -7.14 -1.82
C PHE A 324 -8.29 -5.80 -1.45
N ALA A 325 -7.93 -4.75 -2.19
CA ALA A 325 -8.32 -3.39 -1.86
C ALA A 325 -9.60 -3.00 -2.60
N PRO A 326 -10.60 -2.41 -1.92
CA PRO A 326 -11.73 -1.77 -2.58
C PRO A 326 -11.33 -0.42 -3.16
N VAL A 327 -11.83 -0.12 -4.36
CA VAL A 327 -11.82 1.22 -4.94
C VAL A 327 -13.25 1.75 -5.11
N VAL A 328 -13.46 3.03 -4.87
CA VAL A 328 -14.77 3.71 -5.01
C VAL A 328 -14.59 5.20 -5.36
N CYS A 329 -15.57 5.79 -6.03
CA CYS A 329 -15.59 7.24 -6.27
C CYS A 329 -15.70 8.00 -4.93
N ARG A 330 -14.95 9.10 -4.81
CA ARG A 330 -14.79 9.85 -3.55
C ARG A 330 -16.13 10.27 -2.92
N GLU A 331 -17.08 10.70 -3.73
CA GLU A 331 -18.41 11.13 -3.30
C GLU A 331 -19.30 9.98 -2.78
N ASP A 332 -19.00 8.74 -3.18
CA ASP A 332 -19.76 7.55 -2.76
C ASP A 332 -19.23 6.94 -1.44
N VAL A 333 -18.04 7.33 -0.97
CA VAL A 333 -17.35 6.73 0.20
C VAL A 333 -18.24 6.66 1.43
N SER A 334 -18.90 7.77 1.76
CA SER A 334 -19.72 7.88 2.97
C SER A 334 -20.89 6.88 3.01
N LYS A 335 -21.30 6.33 1.87
CA LYS A 335 -22.33 5.30 1.76
C LYS A 335 -21.82 3.92 2.19
N TYR A 336 -20.53 3.64 1.99
CA TYR A 336 -19.94 2.30 2.12
C TYR A 336 -18.95 2.16 3.29
N PHE A 337 -18.23 3.23 3.64
CA PHE A 337 -17.16 3.23 4.63
C PHE A 337 -17.45 4.17 5.80
N GLU A 338 -16.86 3.86 6.94
CA GLU A 338 -16.72 4.76 8.08
C GLU A 338 -15.36 5.47 7.96
N CYS A 339 -15.34 6.57 7.21
CA CYS A 339 -14.12 7.31 6.89
C CYS A 339 -14.03 8.61 7.68
N ASP A 340 -12.80 9.10 7.86
CA ASP A 340 -12.53 10.43 8.41
C ASP A 340 -13.14 11.54 7.53
N LYS A 341 -13.45 12.68 8.15
CA LYS A 341 -14.08 13.84 7.49
C LYS A 341 -13.26 15.11 7.73
N PRO A 342 -12.80 15.81 6.67
CA PRO A 342 -12.86 15.40 5.26
C PRO A 342 -12.04 14.13 5.00
N ILE A 343 -12.36 13.42 3.91
CA ILE A 343 -11.61 12.22 3.49
C ILE A 343 -10.15 12.63 3.24
N PRO A 344 -9.15 12.01 3.88
CA PRO A 344 -7.75 12.36 3.62
C PRO A 344 -7.33 12.04 2.18
N LEU A 345 -6.54 12.90 1.53
CA LEU A 345 -5.96 12.63 0.20
C LEU A 345 -5.10 11.36 0.20
N THR A 346 -4.47 11.04 1.33
CA THR A 346 -3.75 9.78 1.56
C THR A 346 -4.57 8.53 1.22
N THR A 347 -5.90 8.61 1.30
CA THR A 347 -6.82 7.52 0.94
C THR A 347 -6.79 7.23 -0.57
N ASP A 348 -6.53 8.23 -1.41
CA ASP A 348 -6.42 8.08 -2.86
C ASP A 348 -5.24 7.14 -3.23
N PHE A 349 -4.26 6.97 -2.33
CA PHE A 349 -3.05 6.16 -2.51
C PHE A 349 -3.09 4.78 -1.83
N MET A 350 -4.24 4.35 -1.30
CA MET A 350 -4.36 3.11 -0.51
C MET A 350 -3.43 3.06 0.72
N LEU A 351 -3.13 4.20 1.32
CA LEU A 351 -2.26 4.29 2.49
C LEU A 351 -3.03 4.31 3.81
N MET A 352 -4.35 4.14 3.79
CA MET A 352 -5.22 4.07 4.97
C MET A 352 -6.20 2.91 4.89
N VAL A 353 -6.51 2.32 6.04
CA VAL A 353 -7.53 1.29 6.22
C VAL A 353 -8.72 1.91 6.95
N HIS A 354 -9.93 1.70 6.42
CA HIS A 354 -11.16 2.20 7.02
C HIS A 354 -12.16 1.06 7.24
N PRO A 355 -12.99 1.11 8.30
CA PRO A 355 -14.09 0.16 8.48
C PRO A 355 -15.09 0.24 7.32
N ILE A 356 -15.51 -0.91 6.81
CA ILE A 356 -16.64 -1.02 5.88
C ILE A 356 -17.91 -1.12 6.72
N LYS A 357 -18.95 -0.36 6.37
CA LYS A 357 -20.23 -0.43 7.10
C LYS A 357 -20.80 -1.85 7.01
N LYS A 358 -21.18 -2.42 8.16
CA LYS A 358 -21.62 -3.82 8.32
C LYS A 358 -22.63 -4.31 7.26
N LYS A 359 -23.58 -3.46 6.86
CA LYS A 359 -24.62 -3.79 5.86
C LYS A 359 -24.06 -4.17 4.47
N TRP A 360 -22.80 -3.85 4.18
CA TRP A 360 -22.14 -4.16 2.91
C TRP A 360 -21.26 -5.40 2.99
N HIS A 361 -20.97 -5.94 4.17
CA HIS A 361 -20.03 -7.05 4.33
C HIS A 361 -20.37 -8.27 3.48
N SER A 362 -21.66 -8.67 3.47
CA SER A 362 -22.14 -9.79 2.65
C SER A 362 -22.29 -9.46 1.17
N LYS A 363 -22.30 -8.18 0.79
CA LYS A 363 -22.51 -7.73 -0.60
C LYS A 363 -21.22 -7.53 -1.38
N ILE A 364 -20.11 -7.27 -0.68
CA ILE A 364 -18.77 -7.10 -1.26
C ILE A 364 -17.72 -7.93 -0.50
N PRO A 365 -17.98 -9.23 -0.26
CA PRO A 365 -17.16 -10.06 0.64
C PRO A 365 -15.68 -10.13 0.23
N SER A 366 -15.38 -9.94 -1.06
CA SER A 366 -14.02 -10.10 -1.60
C SER A 366 -13.06 -8.95 -1.30
N VAL A 367 -13.57 -7.81 -0.80
CA VAL A 367 -12.77 -6.65 -0.37
C VAL A 367 -12.88 -6.36 1.13
N VAL A 368 -13.67 -7.16 1.86
CA VAL A 368 -13.83 -7.05 3.31
C VAL A 368 -12.74 -7.87 4.00
N HIS A 369 -11.94 -7.22 4.84
CA HIS A 369 -10.95 -7.86 5.69
C HIS A 369 -11.64 -8.66 6.82
N VAL A 370 -10.89 -9.54 7.47
CA VAL A 370 -11.41 -10.39 8.57
C VAL A 370 -11.98 -9.56 9.75
N ASP A 371 -11.47 -8.35 9.97
CA ASP A 371 -11.93 -7.41 11.00
C ASP A 371 -13.05 -6.47 10.51
N GLY A 372 -13.56 -6.66 9.29
CA GLY A 372 -14.60 -5.82 8.69
C GLY A 372 -14.10 -4.52 8.06
N SER A 373 -12.78 -4.29 8.01
CA SER A 373 -12.18 -3.14 7.35
C SER A 373 -11.86 -3.38 5.87
N GLY A 374 -11.41 -2.34 5.17
CA GLY A 374 -10.86 -2.43 3.82
C GLY A 374 -9.79 -1.37 3.60
N ARG A 375 -8.73 -1.71 2.87
CA ARG A 375 -7.70 -0.73 2.45
C ARG A 375 -8.21 0.06 1.25
N LEU A 376 -8.88 1.16 1.56
CA LEU A 376 -9.67 1.96 0.63
C LEU A 376 -8.77 2.73 -0.35
N GLN A 377 -9.13 2.69 -1.63
CA GLN A 377 -8.76 3.69 -2.62
C GLN A 377 -9.95 4.58 -2.95
N THR A 378 -9.74 5.88 -2.96
CA THR A 378 -10.70 6.85 -3.49
C THR A 378 -10.24 7.39 -4.85
N VAL A 379 -11.19 7.71 -5.72
CA VAL A 379 -10.94 8.24 -7.07
C VAL A 379 -11.87 9.43 -7.31
N THR A 380 -11.33 10.52 -7.85
CA THR A 380 -12.12 11.65 -8.36
C THR A 380 -12.17 11.63 -9.88
N LYS A 381 -13.14 12.36 -10.45
CA LYS A 381 -13.27 12.46 -11.91
C LYS A 381 -12.10 13.24 -12.51
N GLU A 382 -11.62 14.24 -11.81
CA GLU A 382 -10.52 15.14 -12.22
C GLU A 382 -9.20 14.37 -12.30
N GLN A 383 -8.96 13.48 -11.34
CA GLN A 383 -7.73 12.68 -11.25
C GLN A 383 -7.65 11.59 -12.31
N ASN A 384 -8.73 10.83 -12.53
CA ASN A 384 -8.74 9.74 -13.51
C ASN A 384 -10.15 9.53 -14.09
N PRO A 385 -10.52 10.28 -15.15
CA PRO A 385 -11.88 10.27 -15.70
C PRO A 385 -12.33 8.88 -16.20
N LEU A 386 -11.44 8.13 -16.85
CA LEU A 386 -11.79 6.82 -17.42
C LEU A 386 -12.05 5.80 -16.31
N TYR A 387 -11.19 5.74 -15.30
CA TYR A 387 -11.34 4.83 -14.17
C TYR A 387 -12.54 5.20 -13.29
N TYR A 388 -12.78 6.50 -13.07
CA TYR A 388 -13.99 7.01 -12.43
C TYR A 388 -15.25 6.54 -13.18
N ASN A 389 -15.28 6.69 -14.51
CA ASN A 389 -16.42 6.25 -15.33
C ASN A 389 -16.62 4.73 -15.25
N LEU A 390 -15.53 3.94 -15.28
CA LEU A 390 -15.61 2.49 -15.10
C LEU A 390 -16.30 2.09 -13.79
N ILE A 391 -15.91 2.72 -12.67
CA ILE A 391 -16.49 2.45 -11.35
C ILE A 391 -17.98 2.84 -11.32
N LYS A 392 -18.34 4.00 -11.89
CA LYS A 392 -19.74 4.45 -11.97
C LYS A 392 -20.60 3.54 -12.84
N GLU A 393 -20.12 3.16 -14.03
CA GLU A 393 -20.83 2.26 -14.93
C GLU A 393 -21.00 0.87 -14.30
N PHE A 394 -19.96 0.34 -13.63
CA PHE A 394 -20.08 -0.88 -12.85
C PHE A 394 -21.19 -0.76 -11.80
N GLY A 395 -21.24 0.36 -11.08
CA GLY A 395 -22.30 0.64 -10.11
C GLY A 395 -23.71 0.69 -10.68
N LYS A 396 -23.90 1.04 -11.97
CA LYS A 396 -25.23 0.99 -12.61
C LYS A 396 -25.72 -0.45 -12.80
N VAL A 397 -24.80 -1.35 -13.15
CA VAL A 397 -25.06 -2.78 -13.37
C VAL A 397 -25.16 -3.53 -12.04
N SER A 398 -24.16 -3.40 -11.17
CA SER A 398 -24.05 -4.14 -9.91
C SER A 398 -24.84 -3.53 -8.74
N LYS A 399 -25.32 -2.28 -8.89
CA LYS A 399 -25.87 -1.42 -7.82
C LYS A 399 -24.85 -1.04 -6.73
N ILE A 400 -23.57 -1.36 -6.92
CA ILE A 400 -22.48 -1.13 -5.98
C ILE A 400 -21.26 -0.61 -6.78
N PRO A 401 -20.96 0.71 -6.77
CA PRO A 401 -19.84 1.31 -7.51
C PRO A 401 -18.52 1.05 -6.77
N ILE A 402 -18.18 -0.22 -6.57
CA ILE A 402 -16.93 -0.68 -5.95
C ILE A 402 -16.33 -1.73 -6.87
N LEU A 403 -15.02 -1.68 -7.06
CA LEU A 403 -14.25 -2.73 -7.73
C LEU A 403 -13.19 -3.29 -6.79
N ILE A 404 -12.74 -4.52 -7.05
CA ILE A 404 -11.44 -4.97 -6.55
C ILE A 404 -10.37 -4.27 -7.37
N ASN A 405 -9.38 -3.69 -6.70
CA ASN A 405 -8.13 -3.23 -7.31
C ASN A 405 -6.95 -3.95 -6.65
N THR A 406 -6.07 -4.53 -7.47
CA THR A 406 -4.79 -5.07 -7.01
C THR A 406 -3.69 -4.80 -8.03
N SER A 407 -2.43 -4.94 -7.59
CA SER A 407 -1.26 -4.69 -8.44
C SER A 407 -1.31 -5.51 -9.71
N PHE A 408 -0.96 -4.95 -10.87
CA PHE A 408 -0.80 -5.73 -12.09
C PHE A 408 0.64 -6.22 -12.20
N ASN A 409 0.86 -7.44 -11.69
CA ASN A 409 2.15 -8.13 -11.70
C ASN A 409 2.01 -9.61 -11.36
N ILE A 410 3.04 -10.37 -11.69
CA ILE A 410 3.29 -11.72 -11.19
C ILE A 410 4.03 -11.62 -9.84
N ARG A 411 3.98 -12.69 -9.04
CA ARG A 411 4.79 -12.80 -7.82
C ARG A 411 6.29 -12.69 -8.13
N GLY A 412 7.01 -11.87 -7.36
CA GLY A 412 8.45 -11.65 -7.56
C GLY A 412 8.80 -10.59 -8.61
N GLU A 413 7.81 -9.99 -9.26
CA GLU A 413 8.03 -8.94 -10.27
C GLU A 413 7.42 -7.60 -9.84
N PRO A 414 7.98 -6.46 -10.30
CA PRO A 414 7.37 -5.15 -10.17
C PRO A 414 6.01 -5.04 -10.88
N ILE A 415 5.26 -3.96 -10.61
CA ILE A 415 4.07 -3.59 -11.39
C ILE A 415 4.47 -3.43 -12.86
N VAL A 416 3.66 -3.97 -13.77
CA VAL A 416 3.92 -3.90 -15.22
C VAL A 416 4.05 -2.45 -15.69
N CYS A 417 5.08 -2.17 -16.50
CA CYS A 417 5.37 -0.82 -16.96
C CYS A 417 4.97 -0.64 -18.43
N SER A 418 5.42 -1.55 -19.30
CA SER A 418 5.26 -1.48 -20.76
C SER A 418 4.12 -2.37 -21.30
N PRO A 419 3.67 -2.17 -22.56
CA PRO A 419 2.75 -3.08 -23.23
C PRO A 419 3.23 -4.53 -23.23
N TYR A 420 4.53 -4.74 -23.40
CA TYR A 420 5.15 -6.06 -23.31
C TYR A 420 5.00 -6.66 -21.92
N ASP A 421 5.29 -5.91 -20.86
CA ASP A 421 5.16 -6.40 -19.48
C ASP A 421 3.73 -6.80 -19.16
N ALA A 422 2.75 -5.99 -19.58
CA ALA A 422 1.33 -6.25 -19.35
C ALA A 422 0.86 -7.52 -20.09
N TYR A 423 1.24 -7.66 -21.36
CA TYR A 423 0.91 -8.83 -22.15
C TYR A 423 1.59 -10.09 -21.61
N ARG A 424 2.90 -10.03 -21.32
CA ARG A 424 3.65 -11.13 -20.71
C ARG A 424 3.04 -11.55 -19.38
N CYS A 425 2.63 -10.60 -18.54
CA CYS A 425 1.96 -10.87 -17.27
C CYS A 425 0.63 -11.59 -17.48
N MET A 426 -0.22 -11.15 -18.40
CA MET A 426 -1.48 -11.84 -18.72
C MET A 426 -1.23 -13.25 -19.22
N MET A 427 -0.29 -13.44 -20.15
CA MET A 427 0.00 -14.75 -20.73
C MET A 427 0.68 -15.72 -19.75
N GLY A 428 1.39 -15.19 -18.75
CA GLY A 428 2.01 -15.97 -17.68
C GLY A 428 1.05 -16.40 -16.57
N THR A 429 -0.11 -15.78 -16.53
CA THR A 429 -1.15 -15.98 -15.52
C THR A 429 -2.44 -16.45 -16.19
N GLU A 430 -3.53 -16.52 -15.44
CA GLU A 430 -4.86 -16.80 -15.94
C GLU A 430 -5.76 -15.55 -15.96
N ILE A 431 -5.17 -14.36 -16.08
CA ILE A 431 -5.92 -13.13 -16.38
C ILE A 431 -6.71 -13.36 -17.68
N ASP A 432 -8.03 -13.15 -17.64
CA ASP A 432 -8.92 -13.50 -18.74
C ASP A 432 -8.77 -12.52 -19.92
N TYR A 433 -8.66 -11.22 -19.60
CA TYR A 433 -8.57 -10.13 -20.57
C TYR A 433 -7.55 -9.08 -20.15
N LEU A 434 -6.88 -8.48 -21.12
CA LEU A 434 -6.06 -7.28 -20.96
C LEU A 434 -6.72 -6.15 -21.75
N VAL A 435 -7.04 -5.06 -21.07
CA VAL A 435 -7.34 -3.79 -21.72
C VAL A 435 -6.15 -2.86 -21.62
N ILE A 436 -5.62 -2.44 -22.77
CA ILE A 436 -4.46 -1.57 -22.88
C ILE A 436 -4.77 -0.42 -23.85
N GLY A 437 -4.86 0.80 -23.32
CA GLY A 437 -5.44 1.92 -24.07
C GLY A 437 -6.85 1.56 -24.56
N ASN A 438 -7.09 1.71 -25.86
CA ASN A 438 -8.36 1.36 -26.51
C ASN A 438 -8.44 -0.09 -27.05
N PHE A 439 -7.49 -0.94 -26.69
CA PHE A 439 -7.38 -2.31 -27.20
C PHE A 439 -7.77 -3.32 -26.12
N LEU A 440 -8.66 -4.24 -26.48
CA LEU A 440 -9.05 -5.38 -25.65
C LEU A 440 -8.43 -6.65 -26.23
N ILE A 441 -7.65 -7.35 -25.42
CA ILE A 441 -7.00 -8.60 -25.77
C ILE A 441 -7.60 -9.70 -24.90
N SER A 442 -8.05 -10.76 -25.56
CA SER A 442 -8.54 -11.98 -24.93
C SER A 442 -7.39 -12.97 -24.82
N ARG A 443 -7.19 -13.55 -23.64
CA ARG A 443 -6.13 -14.56 -23.44
C ARG A 443 -6.37 -15.81 -24.30
N ILE A 444 -7.63 -16.24 -24.43
CA ILE A 444 -7.97 -17.47 -25.17
C ILE A 444 -7.66 -17.36 -26.67
N ASP A 445 -7.72 -16.16 -27.24
CA ASP A 445 -7.42 -15.92 -28.66
C ASP A 445 -5.91 -15.94 -28.95
N ASN A 446 -5.09 -15.93 -27.90
CA ASN A 446 -3.64 -15.77 -27.94
C ASN A 446 -2.88 -16.87 -27.18
N LEU A 447 -3.48 -18.05 -26.96
CA LEU A 447 -2.89 -19.13 -26.16
C LEU A 447 -1.54 -19.65 -26.65
N LYS A 448 -1.17 -19.37 -27.91
CA LYS A 448 0.16 -19.68 -28.47
C LYS A 448 1.31 -19.07 -27.64
N ASP A 449 1.05 -17.96 -26.94
CA ASP A 449 2.05 -17.20 -26.17
C ASP A 449 1.95 -17.50 -24.66
N ALA A 450 1.08 -18.44 -24.25
CA ALA A 450 0.87 -18.77 -22.85
C ALA A 450 2.10 -19.41 -22.20
N TRP A 451 2.40 -19.02 -20.97
CA TRP A 451 3.48 -19.59 -20.18
C TRP A 451 3.05 -19.73 -18.71
N ASN A 452 3.78 -20.52 -17.92
CA ASN A 452 3.47 -20.73 -16.52
C ASN A 452 4.37 -19.85 -15.65
N SER A 453 3.81 -18.77 -15.11
CA SER A 453 4.55 -17.86 -14.24
C SER A 453 4.99 -18.48 -12.91
N GLU A 454 4.19 -19.37 -12.31
CA GLU A 454 4.55 -20.04 -11.05
C GLU A 454 5.84 -20.87 -11.17
N LYS A 455 6.05 -21.50 -12.33
CA LYS A 455 7.25 -22.31 -12.58
C LYS A 455 8.55 -21.48 -12.52
N TYR A 456 8.47 -20.20 -12.84
CA TYR A 456 9.65 -19.33 -12.97
C TYR A 456 9.72 -18.21 -11.91
N ALA A 457 8.61 -17.93 -11.23
CA ALA A 457 8.54 -16.92 -10.17
C ALA A 457 9.40 -17.33 -8.97
N LYS A 458 10.38 -16.49 -8.62
CA LYS A 458 11.20 -16.61 -7.41
C LYS A 458 10.77 -15.52 -6.41
N ASP A 459 10.72 -15.87 -5.12
CA ASP A 459 10.34 -14.97 -4.01
C ASP A 459 11.47 -14.06 -3.54
#